data_AF-A0A0L0S629-F1
#
_entry.id   AF-A0A0L0S629-F1
#
_cell.length_a   1.000
_cell.length_b   1.000
_cell.length_c   1.000
_cell.angle_alpha   90.00
_cell.angle_beta   90.00
_cell.angle_gamma   90.00
#
_symmetry.space_group_name_H-M   'P 1'
#
loop_
_entity.id
_entity.type
_entity.pdbx_description
1 polymer ?
#
loop_
_entity_poly.entity_id
_entity_poly.type
_entity_poly.pdbx_seq_one_letter_code
_entity_poly.pdbx_strand_id
1 'polypeptide(L)'
;MTNRGGIDETSRYVRSLVFDTEQNCLNLRNGLSSFLRAQTRLRDKSQKLSNVLRVFAERETTGIKNCLTAAAEGMSEIEKYRKEMQDRIDVKSREPLGMYAAICDGVLDDLKVREVAIRKEHDKQLALDRIQVRESGNRTKISQGQIELSGANHEANTSSMALAETVERFELKKVGDVRACLQEFVYSQMFFYSKSLEVLTDLMALINSTDFDADIEACFFLRGV
;
A
#
# COMPACT_ATOMS: atom_id res chain seq x y z
N MET A 1 -0.47 -43.74 11.92
CA MET A 1 -0.60 -42.56 12.80
C MET A 1 -0.95 -41.39 11.90
N THR A 2 -2.18 -40.92 11.98
CA THR A 2 -2.76 -39.93 11.06
C THR A 2 -2.12 -38.56 11.27
N ASN A 3 -1.73 -37.90 10.17
CA ASN A 3 -1.09 -36.58 10.08
C ASN A 3 -2.04 -35.42 10.48
N ARG A 4 -2.85 -35.60 11.53
CA ARG A 4 -3.85 -34.62 11.99
C ARG A 4 -3.22 -33.34 12.53
N GLY A 5 -2.08 -33.45 13.21
CA GLY A 5 -1.34 -32.29 13.73
C GLY A 5 -0.91 -31.34 12.61
N GLY A 6 -0.27 -31.88 11.56
CA GLY A 6 0.22 -31.07 10.43
C GLY A 6 -0.88 -30.42 9.58
N ILE A 7 -2.05 -31.06 9.44
CA ILE A 7 -3.18 -30.51 8.67
C ILE A 7 -3.79 -29.30 9.36
N ASP A 8 -4.10 -29.42 10.66
CA ASP A 8 -4.68 -28.34 11.46
C ASP A 8 -3.68 -27.20 11.66
N GLU A 9 -2.39 -27.52 11.82
CA GLU A 9 -1.31 -26.54 11.81
C GLU A 9 -1.23 -25.76 10.50
N THR A 10 -1.32 -26.44 9.35
CA THR A 10 -1.29 -25.77 8.02
C THR A 10 -2.48 -24.82 7.87
N SER A 11 -3.69 -25.27 8.19
CA SER A 11 -4.88 -24.42 8.11
C SER A 11 -4.80 -23.21 9.02
N ARG A 12 -4.31 -23.39 10.26
CA ARG A 12 -4.09 -22.27 11.20
C ARG A 12 -3.03 -21.30 10.69
N TYR A 13 -1.92 -21.81 10.17
CA TYR A 13 -0.86 -20.99 9.60
C TYR A 13 -1.38 -20.12 8.44
N VAL A 14 -2.06 -20.72 7.45
CA VAL A 14 -2.59 -19.98 6.29
C VAL A 14 -3.61 -18.93 6.73
N ARG A 15 -4.52 -19.24 7.66
CA ARG A 15 -5.48 -18.26 8.18
C ARG A 15 -4.79 -17.08 8.88
N SER A 16 -3.79 -17.35 9.72
CA SER A 16 -3.03 -16.28 10.39
C SER A 16 -2.31 -15.42 9.37
N LEU A 17 -1.63 -16.04 8.41
CA LEU A 17 -0.88 -15.36 7.36
C LEU A 17 -1.77 -14.41 6.54
N VAL A 18 -2.95 -14.89 6.14
CA VAL A 18 -3.94 -14.11 5.40
C VAL A 18 -4.45 -12.95 6.25
N PHE A 19 -4.87 -13.21 7.49
CA PHE A 19 -5.39 -12.19 8.40
C PHE A 19 -4.36 -11.08 8.65
N ASP A 20 -3.12 -11.46 8.99
CA ASP A 20 -2.04 -10.53 9.27
C ASP A 20 -1.72 -9.69 8.02
N THR A 21 -1.68 -10.32 6.83
CA THR A 21 -1.42 -9.61 5.59
C THR A 21 -2.53 -8.61 5.26
N GLU A 22 -3.78 -9.03 5.35
CA GLU A 22 -4.94 -8.17 5.09
C GLU A 22 -4.95 -6.96 6.01
N GLN A 23 -4.80 -7.20 7.32
CA GLN A 23 -4.81 -6.15 8.34
C GLN A 23 -3.64 -5.18 8.14
N ASN A 24 -2.45 -5.68 7.85
CA ASN A 24 -1.27 -4.84 7.62
C ASN A 24 -1.41 -4.00 6.34
N CYS A 25 -1.93 -4.57 5.26
CA CYS A 25 -2.16 -3.82 4.01
C CYS A 25 -3.23 -2.75 4.20
N LEU A 26 -4.32 -3.07 4.92
CA LEU A 26 -5.36 -2.10 5.27
C LEU A 26 -4.82 -0.96 6.13
N ASN A 27 -4.03 -1.29 7.16
CA ASN A 27 -3.40 -0.30 8.05
C ASN A 27 -2.46 0.63 7.27
N LEU A 28 -1.60 0.08 6.40
CA LEU A 28 -0.70 0.85 5.57
C LEU A 28 -1.47 1.78 4.61
N ARG A 29 -2.50 1.26 3.94
CA ARG A 29 -3.37 2.04 3.05
C ARG A 29 -4.04 3.20 3.78
N ASN A 30 -4.53 2.97 4.99
CA ASN A 30 -5.15 4.01 5.82
C ASN A 30 -4.13 5.04 6.29
N GLY A 31 -2.91 4.61 6.64
CA GLY A 31 -1.78 5.49 6.95
C GLY A 31 -1.45 6.43 5.79
N LEU A 32 -1.31 5.89 4.57
CA LEU A 32 -1.08 6.67 3.35
C LEU A 32 -2.25 7.64 3.07
N SER A 33 -3.49 7.20 3.23
CA SER A 33 -4.67 8.05 3.09
C SER A 33 -4.64 9.24 4.05
N SER A 34 -4.33 8.99 5.32
CA SER A 34 -4.20 10.05 6.34
C SER A 34 -3.08 11.03 6.00
N PHE A 35 -1.93 10.52 5.58
CA PHE A 35 -0.78 11.31 5.11
C PHE A 35 -1.17 12.22 3.94
N LEU A 36 -1.81 11.70 2.88
CA LEU A 36 -2.24 12.48 1.72
C LEU A 36 -3.25 13.58 2.06
N ARG A 37 -4.17 13.30 3.00
CA ARG A 37 -5.09 14.32 3.53
C ARG A 37 -4.34 15.43 4.27
N ALA A 38 -3.30 15.10 5.03
CA ALA A 38 -2.46 16.09 5.69
C ALA A 38 -1.72 16.97 4.68
N GLN A 39 -1.18 16.37 3.62
CA GLN A 39 -0.53 17.10 2.54
C GLN A 39 -1.49 18.02 1.78
N THR A 40 -2.75 17.60 1.58
CA THR A 40 -3.80 18.45 0.99
C THR A 40 -4.08 19.67 1.87
N ARG A 41 -4.25 19.47 3.18
CA ARG A 41 -4.46 20.58 4.13
C ARG A 41 -3.27 21.55 4.14
N LEU A 42 -2.04 21.05 4.04
CA LEU A 42 -0.85 21.90 3.96
C LEU A 42 -0.89 22.78 2.70
N ARG A 43 -1.26 22.19 1.55
CA ARG A 43 -1.43 22.95 0.30
C ARG A 43 -2.43 24.10 0.44
N ASP A 44 -3.57 23.84 1.07
CA ASP A 44 -4.58 24.88 1.29
C ASP A 44 -4.05 26.02 2.17
N LYS A 45 -3.17 25.72 3.13
CA LYS A 45 -2.52 26.74 3.97
C LYS A 45 -1.44 27.50 3.19
N SER A 46 -0.63 26.82 2.40
CA SER A 46 0.36 27.44 1.50
C SER A 46 -0.31 28.41 0.52
N GLN A 47 -1.45 28.03 -0.07
CA GLN A 47 -2.19 28.89 -0.99
C GLN A 47 -2.71 30.15 -0.30
N LYS A 48 -3.21 30.03 0.94
CA LYS A 48 -3.64 31.20 1.73
C LYS A 48 -2.48 32.14 2.02
N LEU A 49 -1.32 31.61 2.41
CA LEU A 49 -0.14 32.42 2.67
C LEU A 49 0.36 33.10 1.38
N SER A 50 0.42 32.38 0.26
CA SER A 50 0.74 32.96 -1.05
C SER A 50 -0.16 34.15 -1.40
N ASN A 51 -1.47 34.06 -1.13
CA ASN A 51 -2.38 35.18 -1.35
C ASN A 51 -2.11 36.37 -0.42
N VAL A 52 -1.76 36.13 0.85
CA VAL A 52 -1.37 37.20 1.78
C VAL A 52 -0.12 37.93 1.28
N LEU A 53 0.88 37.21 0.78
CA LEU A 53 2.09 37.80 0.21
C LEU A 53 1.78 38.67 -1.02
N ARG A 54 0.87 38.21 -1.90
CA ARG A 54 0.43 39.01 -3.06
C ARG A 54 -0.25 40.31 -2.64
N VAL A 55 -1.18 40.25 -1.69
CA VAL A 55 -1.88 41.44 -1.18
C VAL A 55 -0.91 42.41 -0.51
N PHE A 56 0.08 41.89 0.24
CA PHE A 56 1.11 42.72 0.83
C PHE A 56 1.92 43.43 -0.27
N ALA A 57 2.34 42.71 -1.31
CA ALA A 57 3.13 43.27 -2.41
C ALA A 57 2.45 44.45 -3.16
N GLU A 58 1.11 44.53 -3.17
CA GLU A 58 0.37 45.58 -3.89
C GLU A 58 0.67 47.00 -3.42
N ARG A 59 1.10 47.17 -2.17
CA ARG A 59 1.30 48.48 -1.53
C ARG A 59 2.76 48.81 -1.21
N GLU A 60 3.68 47.95 -1.63
CA GLU A 60 5.09 48.05 -1.27
C GLU A 60 5.94 48.65 -2.39
N THR A 61 7.13 49.11 -2.00
CA THR A 61 8.19 49.58 -2.90
C THR A 61 8.69 48.48 -3.81
N THR A 62 9.35 48.84 -4.92
CA THR A 62 9.66 47.91 -6.01
C THR A 62 10.46 46.69 -5.55
N GLY A 63 11.48 46.85 -4.72
CA GLY A 63 12.30 45.74 -4.22
C GLY A 63 11.49 44.77 -3.35
N ILE A 64 10.81 45.30 -2.33
CA ILE A 64 9.93 44.52 -1.44
C ILE A 64 8.80 43.83 -2.21
N LYS A 65 8.13 44.58 -3.11
CA LYS A 65 7.07 44.06 -3.98
C LYS A 65 7.56 42.90 -4.84
N ASN A 66 8.74 43.02 -5.45
CA ASN A 66 9.32 41.97 -6.28
C ASN A 66 9.59 40.70 -5.46
N CYS A 67 10.22 40.83 -4.28
CA CYS A 67 10.48 39.70 -3.39
C CYS A 67 9.20 39.00 -2.91
N LEU A 68 8.20 39.77 -2.48
CA LEU A 68 6.92 39.23 -2.01
C LEU A 68 6.14 38.53 -3.13
N THR A 69 6.13 39.11 -4.33
CA THR A 69 5.47 38.52 -5.50
C THR A 69 6.16 37.20 -5.90
N ALA A 70 7.48 37.21 -6.00
CA ALA A 70 8.25 36.02 -6.33
C ALA A 70 8.11 34.92 -5.26
N ALA A 71 8.07 35.27 -3.98
CA ALA A 71 7.81 34.32 -2.91
C ALA A 71 6.42 33.69 -3.05
N ALA A 72 5.39 34.49 -3.36
CA ALA A 72 4.03 33.98 -3.58
C ALA A 72 3.93 33.02 -4.77
N GLU A 73 4.66 33.31 -5.86
CA GLU A 73 4.75 32.48 -7.05
C GLU A 73 5.53 31.19 -6.79
N GLY A 74 6.70 31.27 -6.15
CA GLY A 74 7.49 30.11 -5.75
C GLY A 74 6.72 29.17 -4.82
N MET A 75 5.97 29.72 -3.86
CA MET A 75 5.04 28.94 -3.05
C MET A 75 3.99 28.22 -3.89
N SER A 76 3.40 28.91 -4.88
CA SER A 76 2.41 28.30 -5.77
C SER A 76 3.02 27.16 -6.59
N GLU A 77 4.26 27.32 -7.04
CA GLU A 77 4.99 26.32 -7.83
C GLU A 77 5.33 25.06 -6.99
N ILE A 78 5.85 25.25 -5.77
CA ILE A 78 6.10 24.16 -4.82
C ILE A 78 4.83 23.32 -4.58
N GLU A 79 3.68 23.97 -4.49
CA GLU A 79 2.42 23.27 -4.28
C GLU A 79 1.92 22.49 -5.51
N LYS A 80 2.34 22.85 -6.73
CA LYS A 80 2.12 22.01 -7.92
C LYS A 80 2.91 20.71 -7.82
N TYR A 81 4.20 20.78 -7.48
CA TYR A 81 5.02 19.59 -7.26
C TYR A 81 4.50 18.74 -6.10
N ARG A 82 3.96 19.37 -5.04
CA ARG A 82 3.31 18.64 -3.96
C ARG A 82 2.09 17.87 -4.46
N LYS A 83 1.27 18.45 -5.33
CA LYS A 83 0.11 17.78 -5.94
C LYS A 83 0.55 16.59 -6.80
N GLU A 84 1.58 16.74 -7.61
CA GLU A 84 2.14 15.65 -8.42
C GLU A 84 2.62 14.48 -7.54
N MET A 85 3.36 14.78 -6.46
CA MET A 85 3.77 13.76 -5.48
C MET A 85 2.58 13.09 -4.79
N GLN A 86 1.55 13.85 -4.41
CA GLN A 86 0.33 13.31 -3.82
C GLN A 86 -0.36 12.33 -4.77
N ASP A 87 -0.57 12.74 -6.02
CA ASP A 87 -1.26 11.93 -7.03
C ASP A 87 -0.49 10.63 -7.32
N ARG A 88 0.84 10.74 -7.44
CA ARG A 88 1.68 9.57 -7.66
C ARG A 88 1.62 8.61 -6.48
N ILE A 89 1.75 9.08 -5.24
CA ILE A 89 1.63 8.25 -4.04
C ILE A 89 0.23 7.61 -3.96
N ASP A 90 -0.82 8.36 -4.31
CA ASP A 90 -2.18 7.86 -4.28
C ASP A 90 -2.35 6.65 -5.21
N VAL A 91 -1.99 6.81 -6.48
CA VAL A 91 -2.17 5.80 -7.52
C VAL A 91 -1.16 4.65 -7.42
N LYS A 92 0.11 4.94 -7.08
CA LYS A 92 1.20 3.96 -7.15
C LYS A 92 1.52 3.27 -5.83
N SER A 93 1.13 3.86 -4.69
CA SER A 93 1.40 3.28 -3.37
C SER A 93 0.14 2.97 -2.58
N ARG A 94 -0.84 3.89 -2.51
CA ARG A 94 -2.05 3.68 -1.69
C ARG A 94 -3.06 2.74 -2.35
N GLU A 95 -3.44 3.02 -3.59
CA GLU A 95 -4.50 2.27 -4.29
C GLU A 95 -4.20 0.78 -4.45
N PRO A 96 -2.98 0.34 -4.83
CA PRO A 96 -2.68 -1.08 -5.03
C PRO A 96 -2.92 -1.94 -3.78
N LEU A 97 -2.71 -1.38 -2.59
CA LEU A 97 -2.97 -2.06 -1.31
C LEU A 97 -4.46 -2.41 -1.13
N GLY A 98 -5.36 -1.72 -1.83
CA GLY A 98 -6.80 -1.99 -1.80
C GLY A 98 -7.21 -3.33 -2.41
N MET A 99 -6.35 -3.96 -3.22
CA MET A 99 -6.63 -5.26 -3.83
C MET A 99 -6.43 -6.44 -2.87
N TYR A 100 -5.77 -6.22 -1.72
CA TYR A 100 -5.38 -7.31 -0.83
C TYR A 100 -6.56 -8.02 -0.16
N ALA A 101 -7.71 -7.35 0.03
CA ALA A 101 -8.92 -8.03 0.50
C ALA A 101 -9.33 -9.18 -0.45
N ALA A 102 -9.47 -8.89 -1.75
CA ALA A 102 -9.84 -9.89 -2.76
C ALA A 102 -8.76 -10.97 -2.95
N ILE A 103 -7.47 -10.60 -2.87
CA ILE A 103 -6.37 -11.56 -2.95
C ILE A 103 -6.42 -12.53 -1.76
N CYS A 104 -6.62 -12.00 -0.55
CA CYS A 104 -6.74 -12.78 0.68
C CYS A 104 -7.94 -13.74 0.65
N ASP A 105 -9.09 -13.28 0.16
CA ASP A 105 -10.28 -14.13 -0.05
C ASP A 105 -9.98 -15.32 -0.96
N GLY A 106 -9.25 -15.10 -2.07
CA GLY A 106 -8.85 -16.18 -2.97
C GLY A 106 -8.00 -17.27 -2.30
N VAL A 107 -7.07 -16.88 -1.42
CA VAL A 107 -6.26 -17.85 -0.65
C VAL A 107 -7.14 -18.63 0.33
N LEU A 108 -8.11 -17.98 0.97
CA LEU A 108 -9.05 -18.65 1.88
C LEU A 108 -9.98 -19.61 1.16
N ASP A 109 -10.38 -19.32 -0.08
CA ASP A 109 -11.19 -20.21 -0.89
C ASP A 109 -10.42 -21.48 -1.29
N ASP A 110 -9.16 -21.35 -1.71
CA ASP A 110 -8.30 -22.50 -1.97
C ASP A 110 -8.07 -23.34 -0.70
N LEU A 111 -7.93 -22.69 0.46
CA LEU A 111 -7.84 -23.38 1.75
C LEU A 111 -9.11 -24.19 2.04
N LYS A 112 -10.30 -23.61 1.81
CA LYS A 112 -11.59 -24.31 2.01
C LYS A 112 -11.68 -25.54 1.11
N VAL A 113 -11.27 -25.43 -0.16
CA VAL A 113 -11.26 -26.55 -1.12
C VAL A 113 -10.40 -27.69 -0.58
N ARG A 114 -9.18 -27.39 -0.13
CA ARG A 114 -8.29 -28.39 0.49
C ARG A 114 -8.92 -29.03 1.73
N GLU A 115 -9.51 -28.22 2.62
CA GLU A 115 -10.14 -28.73 3.84
C GLU A 115 -11.34 -29.66 3.55
N VAL A 116 -12.08 -29.42 2.48
CA VAL A 116 -13.15 -30.34 2.03
C VAL A 116 -12.56 -31.65 1.51
N ALA A 117 -11.52 -31.60 0.67
CA ALA A 117 -10.88 -32.79 0.12
C ALA A 117 -10.27 -33.69 1.22
N ILE A 118 -9.59 -33.08 2.20
CA ILE A 118 -9.01 -33.80 3.35
C ILE A 118 -10.10 -34.44 4.23
N ARG A 119 -11.21 -33.73 4.47
CA ARG A 119 -12.35 -34.30 5.23
C ARG A 119 -12.93 -35.51 4.50
N LYS A 120 -13.11 -35.41 3.18
CA LYS A 120 -13.59 -36.52 2.34
C LYS A 120 -12.65 -37.73 2.41
N GLU A 121 -11.33 -37.52 2.30
CA GLU A 121 -10.33 -38.58 2.47
C GLU A 121 -10.47 -39.27 3.84
N HIS A 122 -10.56 -38.47 4.91
CA HIS A 122 -10.68 -38.99 6.26
C HIS A 122 -11.96 -39.82 6.47
N ASP A 123 -13.10 -39.35 5.95
CA ASP A 123 -14.36 -40.07 6.01
C ASP A 123 -14.30 -41.41 5.25
N LYS A 124 -13.64 -41.44 4.08
CA LYS A 124 -13.42 -42.66 3.30
C LYS A 124 -12.49 -43.64 3.99
N GLN A 125 -11.45 -43.16 4.68
CA GLN A 125 -10.58 -44.01 5.49
C GLN A 125 -11.36 -44.68 6.62
N LEU A 126 -12.14 -43.90 7.39
CA LEU A 126 -12.96 -44.45 8.46
C LEU A 126 -14.02 -45.43 7.94
N ALA A 127 -14.58 -45.20 6.76
CA ALA A 127 -15.51 -46.13 6.13
C ALA A 127 -14.84 -47.47 5.77
N LEU A 128 -13.63 -47.43 5.20
CA LEU A 128 -12.86 -48.62 4.88
C LEU A 128 -12.48 -49.41 6.14
N ASP A 129 -12.00 -48.73 7.19
CA ASP A 129 -11.65 -49.36 8.47
C ASP A 129 -12.85 -50.11 9.07
N ARG A 130 -14.06 -49.52 8.99
CA ARG A 130 -15.29 -50.16 9.44
C ARG A 130 -15.65 -51.42 8.64
N ILE A 131 -15.48 -51.39 7.31
CA ILE A 131 -15.73 -52.54 6.44
C ILE A 131 -14.75 -53.67 6.77
N GLN A 132 -13.48 -53.34 6.96
CA GLN A 132 -12.44 -54.33 7.30
C GLN A 132 -12.71 -55.04 8.63
N VAL A 133 -13.24 -54.33 9.63
CA VAL A 133 -13.57 -54.92 10.94
C VAL A 133 -14.86 -55.75 10.89
N ARG A 134 -15.90 -55.27 10.20
CA ARG A 134 -17.24 -55.90 10.23
C ARG A 134 -17.46 -56.97 9.17
N GLU A 135 -16.80 -56.87 8.03
CA GLU A 135 -17.03 -57.70 6.85
C GLU A 135 -15.71 -58.19 6.24
N SER A 136 -14.81 -58.70 7.09
CA SER A 136 -13.44 -59.11 6.70
C SER A 136 -13.37 -60.15 5.58
N GLY A 137 -14.41 -60.97 5.39
CA GLY A 137 -14.52 -61.93 4.29
C GLY A 137 -15.02 -61.35 2.96
N ASN A 138 -15.57 -60.12 2.95
CA ASN A 138 -16.17 -59.51 1.76
C ASN A 138 -15.13 -58.75 0.93
N ARG A 139 -14.28 -59.50 0.21
CA ARG A 139 -13.16 -58.94 -0.57
C ARG A 139 -13.61 -57.88 -1.59
N THR A 140 -14.79 -58.03 -2.17
CA THR A 140 -15.33 -57.06 -3.14
C THR A 140 -15.63 -55.70 -2.51
N LYS A 141 -16.30 -55.66 -1.35
CA LYS A 141 -16.57 -54.39 -0.66
C LYS A 141 -15.29 -53.72 -0.15
N ILE A 142 -14.33 -54.50 0.33
CA ILE A 142 -13.02 -53.97 0.76
C ILE A 142 -12.29 -53.35 -0.44
N SER A 143 -12.26 -54.04 -1.59
CA SER A 143 -11.65 -53.53 -2.82
C SER A 143 -12.31 -52.25 -3.31
N GLN A 144 -13.63 -52.17 -3.28
CA GLN A 144 -14.37 -50.96 -3.65
C GLN A 144 -14.02 -49.78 -2.73
N GLY A 145 -13.97 -50.01 -1.41
CA GLY A 145 -13.58 -48.98 -0.44
C GLY A 145 -12.13 -48.50 -0.62
N GLN A 146 -11.22 -49.40 -1.00
CA GLN A 146 -9.83 -49.03 -1.34
C GLN A 146 -9.75 -48.12 -2.58
N ILE A 147 -10.55 -48.39 -3.61
CA ILE A 147 -10.62 -47.53 -4.81
C ILE A 147 -11.16 -46.14 -4.45
N GLU A 148 -12.25 -46.08 -3.69
CA GLU A 148 -12.83 -44.80 -3.26
C GLU A 148 -11.88 -43.99 -2.37
N LEU A 149 -11.18 -44.65 -1.44
CA LEU A 149 -10.15 -44.02 -0.62
C LEU A 149 -8.99 -43.53 -1.49
N SER A 150 -8.53 -44.32 -2.46
CA SER A 150 -7.45 -43.93 -3.36
C SER A 150 -7.81 -42.67 -4.16
N GLY A 151 -9.05 -42.57 -4.66
CA GLY A 151 -9.53 -41.35 -5.32
C GLY A 151 -9.57 -40.14 -4.39
N ALA A 152 -10.11 -40.29 -3.17
CA ALA A 152 -10.17 -39.20 -2.20
C ALA A 152 -8.77 -38.74 -1.73
N ASN A 153 -7.83 -39.68 -1.57
CA ASN A 153 -6.43 -39.37 -1.24
C ASN A 153 -5.75 -38.59 -2.39
N HIS A 154 -6.00 -38.98 -3.64
CA HIS A 154 -5.50 -38.24 -4.79
C HIS A 154 -6.04 -36.80 -4.86
N GLU A 155 -7.33 -36.60 -4.60
CA GLU A 155 -7.95 -35.26 -4.51
C GLU A 155 -7.34 -34.42 -3.35
N ALA A 156 -7.12 -35.02 -2.19
CA ALA A 156 -6.53 -34.35 -1.02
C ALA A 156 -5.07 -33.94 -1.26
N ASN A 157 -4.27 -34.80 -1.93
CA ASN A 157 -2.90 -34.48 -2.33
C ASN A 157 -2.87 -33.35 -3.37
N THR A 158 -3.71 -33.45 -4.40
CA THR A 158 -3.77 -32.45 -5.48
C THR A 158 -4.15 -31.07 -4.94
N SER A 159 -5.19 -31.00 -4.10
CA SER A 159 -5.61 -29.73 -3.47
C SER A 159 -4.58 -29.20 -2.46
N SER A 160 -3.81 -30.07 -1.80
CA SER A 160 -2.71 -29.63 -0.92
C SER A 160 -1.54 -29.02 -1.70
N MET A 161 -1.18 -29.59 -2.85
CA MET A 161 -0.16 -29.01 -3.74
C MET A 161 -0.63 -27.67 -4.31
N ALA A 162 -1.87 -27.60 -4.79
CA ALA A 162 -2.44 -26.36 -5.31
C ALA A 162 -2.45 -25.23 -4.27
N LEU A 163 -2.84 -25.54 -3.01
CA LEU A 163 -2.78 -24.56 -1.93
C LEU A 163 -1.34 -24.09 -1.66
N ALA A 164 -0.36 -24.99 -1.66
CA ALA A 164 1.04 -24.63 -1.44
C ALA A 164 1.54 -23.65 -2.52
N GLU A 165 1.24 -23.91 -3.79
CA GLU A 165 1.56 -23.00 -4.90
C GLU A 165 0.85 -21.64 -4.78
N THR A 166 -0.43 -21.64 -4.38
CA THR A 166 -1.18 -20.40 -4.13
C THR A 166 -0.53 -19.59 -3.00
N VAL A 167 -0.16 -20.22 -1.89
CA VAL A 167 0.49 -19.56 -0.75
C VAL A 167 1.87 -19.01 -1.14
N GLU A 168 2.67 -19.77 -1.89
CA GLU A 168 3.96 -19.30 -2.38
C GLU A 168 3.81 -18.06 -3.28
N ARG A 169 2.90 -18.12 -4.26
CA ARG A 169 2.61 -16.99 -5.15
C ARG A 169 2.08 -15.78 -4.39
N PHE A 170 1.24 -16.00 -3.38
CA PHE A 170 0.72 -14.96 -2.50
C PHE A 170 1.85 -14.25 -1.75
N GLU A 171 2.77 -14.99 -1.13
CA GLU A 171 3.91 -14.43 -0.41
C GLU A 171 4.86 -13.65 -1.33
N LEU A 172 5.19 -14.21 -2.49
CA LEU A 172 6.03 -13.54 -3.48
C LEU A 172 5.39 -12.23 -3.98
N LYS A 173 4.09 -12.26 -4.26
CA LYS A 173 3.34 -11.07 -4.66
C LYS A 173 3.33 -10.02 -3.55
N LYS A 174 3.08 -10.41 -2.31
CA LYS A 174 3.11 -9.52 -1.14
C LYS A 174 4.43 -8.78 -1.04
N VAL A 175 5.55 -9.49 -1.08
CA VAL A 175 6.88 -8.88 -1.00
C VAL A 175 7.13 -7.94 -2.17
N GLY A 176 6.76 -8.34 -3.39
CA GLY A 176 6.92 -7.51 -4.60
C GLY A 176 6.12 -6.22 -4.54
N ASP A 177 4.84 -6.31 -4.17
CA ASP A 177 3.94 -5.16 -4.11
C ASP A 177 4.34 -4.19 -2.98
N VAL A 178 4.70 -4.70 -1.80
CA VAL A 178 5.18 -3.85 -0.68
C VAL A 178 6.46 -3.12 -1.07
N ARG A 179 7.41 -3.82 -1.71
CA ARG A 179 8.63 -3.20 -2.23
C ARG A 179 8.31 -2.09 -3.22
N ALA A 180 7.44 -2.35 -4.20
CA ALA A 180 7.04 -1.37 -5.20
C ALA A 180 6.36 -0.14 -4.56
N CYS A 181 5.44 -0.37 -3.61
CA CYS A 181 4.75 0.69 -2.88
C CYS A 181 5.74 1.61 -2.15
N LEU A 182 6.75 1.03 -1.48
CA LEU A 182 7.78 1.79 -0.75
C LEU A 182 8.70 2.56 -1.71
N GLN A 183 9.12 1.94 -2.81
CA GLN A 183 9.95 2.59 -3.82
C GLN A 183 9.24 3.79 -4.43
N GLU A 184 7.97 3.66 -4.80
CA GLU A 184 7.17 4.74 -5.36
C GLU A 184 6.92 5.86 -4.35
N PHE A 185 6.71 5.53 -3.07
CA PHE A 185 6.59 6.52 -2.01
C PHE A 185 7.87 7.34 -1.85
N VAL A 186 9.02 6.66 -1.70
CA VAL A 186 10.33 7.31 -1.53
C VAL A 186 10.70 8.14 -2.75
N TYR A 187 10.52 7.60 -3.95
CA TYR A 187 10.78 8.32 -5.20
C TYR A 187 9.94 9.59 -5.31
N SER A 188 8.64 9.52 -5.02
CA SER A 188 7.74 10.67 -5.09
C SER A 188 8.14 11.77 -4.11
N GLN A 189 8.58 11.39 -2.91
CA GLN A 189 9.11 12.32 -1.92
C GLN A 189 10.42 12.98 -2.38
N MET A 190 11.37 12.18 -2.88
CA MET A 190 12.64 12.70 -3.40
C MET A 190 12.41 13.69 -4.54
N PHE A 191 11.53 13.36 -5.49
CA PHE A 191 11.16 14.26 -6.58
C PHE A 191 10.61 15.59 -6.05
N PHE A 192 9.63 15.52 -5.15
CA PHE A 192 9.03 16.71 -4.55
C PHE A 192 10.07 17.59 -3.83
N TYR A 193 10.90 17.00 -2.97
CA TYR A 193 11.90 17.76 -2.22
C TYR A 193 12.96 18.36 -3.14
N SER A 194 13.43 17.62 -4.14
CA SER A 194 14.40 18.13 -5.11
C SER A 194 13.87 19.36 -5.84
N LYS A 195 12.63 19.30 -6.34
CA LYS A 195 12.01 20.42 -7.05
C LYS A 195 11.67 21.59 -6.14
N SER A 196 11.25 21.30 -4.91
CA SER A 196 11.02 22.36 -3.92
C SER A 196 12.32 23.09 -3.56
N LEU A 197 13.42 22.36 -3.42
CA LEU A 197 14.71 22.94 -3.10
C LEU A 197 15.20 23.86 -4.22
N GLU A 198 15.06 23.43 -5.48
CA GLU A 198 15.38 24.24 -6.66
C GLU A 198 14.67 25.61 -6.61
N VAL A 199 13.34 25.61 -6.44
CA VAL A 199 12.54 26.84 -6.32
C VAL A 199 12.97 27.71 -5.14
N LEU A 200 13.25 27.10 -3.98
CA LEU A 200 13.68 27.85 -2.79
C LEU A 200 15.08 28.45 -2.94
N THR A 201 15.99 27.76 -3.64
CA THR A 201 17.33 28.26 -3.94
C THR A 201 17.25 29.48 -4.87
N ASP A 202 16.43 29.41 -5.93
CA ASP A 202 16.23 30.54 -6.84
C ASP A 202 15.60 31.74 -6.13
N LEU A 203 14.61 31.50 -5.28
CA LEU A 203 13.98 32.55 -4.47
C LEU A 203 14.99 33.21 -3.52
N MET A 204 15.85 32.41 -2.86
CA MET A 204 16.89 32.93 -1.98
C MET A 204 17.91 33.79 -2.75
N ALA A 205 18.30 33.36 -3.96
CA ALA A 205 19.20 34.14 -4.81
C ALA A 205 18.58 35.47 -5.23
N LEU A 206 17.28 35.49 -5.56
CA LEU A 206 16.55 36.72 -5.87
C LEU A 206 16.52 37.68 -4.68
N ILE A 207 16.20 37.19 -3.48
CA ILE A 207 16.15 38.01 -2.27
C ILE A 207 17.52 38.64 -1.99
N ASN A 208 18.59 37.85 -2.10
CA ASN A 208 19.95 38.32 -1.84
C ASN A 208 20.49 39.29 -2.90
N SER A 209 19.96 39.25 -4.12
CA SER A 209 20.36 40.15 -5.20
C SER A 209 19.45 41.37 -5.35
N THR A 210 18.35 41.43 -4.59
CA THR A 210 17.44 42.57 -4.60
C THR A 210 18.05 43.72 -3.80
N ASP A 211 18.19 44.87 -4.45
CA ASP A 211 18.63 46.11 -3.82
C ASP A 211 17.46 46.76 -3.06
N PHE A 212 17.53 46.71 -1.73
CA PHE A 212 16.56 47.34 -0.85
C PHE A 212 16.96 48.77 -0.44
N ASP A 213 18.19 49.20 -0.72
CA ASP A 213 18.64 50.56 -0.36
C ASP A 213 17.91 51.59 -1.21
N ALA A 214 17.65 51.29 -2.48
CA ALA A 214 16.80 52.12 -3.35
C ALA A 214 15.37 52.29 -2.82
N ASP A 215 14.81 51.25 -2.19
CA ASP A 215 13.47 51.31 -1.57
C ASP A 215 13.47 52.21 -0.32
N ILE A 216 14.57 52.22 0.44
CA ILE A 216 14.78 53.06 1.62
C ILE A 216 14.96 54.53 1.20
N GLU A 217 15.74 54.81 0.16
CA GLU A 217 15.96 56.16 -0.37
C GLU A 217 14.67 56.82 -0.88
N ALA A 218 13.81 56.07 -1.56
CA ALA A 218 12.49 56.54 -1.99
C ALA A 218 11.59 56.95 -0.81
N CYS A 219 11.70 56.26 0.33
CA CYS A 219 11.03 56.63 1.57
C CYS A 219 11.54 57.96 2.15
N PHE A 220 12.84 58.25 2.02
CA PHE A 220 13.42 59.51 2.50
C PHE A 220 13.06 60.70 1.62
N PHE A 221 12.96 60.51 0.30
CA PHE A 221 12.55 61.56 -0.64
C PHE A 221 11.13 62.11 -0.33
N LEU A 222 10.23 61.26 0.19
CA LEU A 222 8.90 61.68 0.65
C LEU A 222 8.90 62.48 1.96
N ARG A 223 10.01 62.48 2.72
CA ARG A 223 10.15 63.23 3.98
C ARG A 223 10.74 64.62 3.82
N GLY A 224 11.06 65.07 2.60
CA GLY A 224 11.54 66.43 2.36
C GLY A 224 12.87 66.75 3.02
N VAL A 225 13.81 65.81 2.98
CA VAL A 225 15.24 66.05 3.15
C VAL A 225 15.93 65.72 1.84
#